data_AF-A0A1R0KU87-F1
#
_entry.id   AF-A0A1R0KU87-F1
#
_cell.length_a   1.000
_cell.length_b   1.000
_cell.length_c   1.000
_cell.angle_alpha   90.00
_cell.angle_beta   90.00
_cell.angle_gamma   90.00
#
_symmetry.space_group_name_H-M   'P 1'
#
loop_
_entity.id
_entity.type
_entity.pdbx_description
1 polymer ?
#
loop_
_entity_poly.entity_id
_entity_poly.type
_entity_poly.pdbx_seq_one_letter_code
_entity_poly.pdbx_strand_id
1 'polypeptide(L)' 'MDTKPNWGPAKLSVPDLLPDLMCMETVTSDGVEITRYKHIDTRRSIHLDANGTAYNVEFRDGAPLATKIPLADAVSYLRS' A
#
# COMPACT_ATOMS: atom_id res chain seq x y z
N MET A 1 -14.82 15.95 -1.38
CA MET A 1 -15.16 14.75 -2.19
C MET A 1 -14.78 13.55 -1.35
N ASP A 2 -15.75 12.74 -0.92
CA ASP A 2 -15.47 11.42 -0.35
C ASP A 2 -15.00 10.52 -1.48
N THR A 3 -13.70 10.53 -1.77
CA THR A 3 -13.09 9.53 -2.65
C THR A 3 -13.18 8.21 -1.92
N LYS A 4 -14.09 7.34 -2.36
CA LYS A 4 -14.20 5.98 -1.84
C LYS A 4 -12.80 5.34 -1.89
N PRO A 5 -12.37 4.65 -0.82
CA PRO A 5 -11.06 4.01 -0.78
C PRO A 5 -10.89 3.05 -1.97
N ASN A 6 -9.76 3.16 -2.69
CA ASN A 6 -9.45 2.26 -3.80
C ASN A 6 -8.98 0.92 -3.25
N TRP A 7 -9.86 -0.08 -3.25
CA TRP A 7 -9.55 -1.43 -2.80
C TRP A 7 -9.06 -2.36 -3.93
N GLY A 8 -9.04 -1.90 -5.19
CA GLY A 8 -8.67 -2.72 -6.34
C GLY A 8 -7.31 -3.41 -6.19
N PRO A 9 -6.23 -2.67 -5.87
CA PRO A 9 -4.90 -3.24 -5.68
C PRO A 9 -4.84 -4.31 -4.59
N ALA A 10 -5.40 -4.04 -3.42
CA ALA A 10 -5.40 -5.00 -2.31
C ALA A 10 -6.22 -6.26 -2.64
N LYS A 11 -7.35 -6.11 -3.35
CA LYS A 11 -8.17 -7.23 -3.81
C LYS A 11 -7.43 -8.14 -4.80
N LEU A 12 -6.57 -7.55 -5.64
CA LEU A 12 -5.77 -8.28 -6.59
C LEU A 12 -4.59 -9.01 -5.92
N SER A 13 -3.83 -8.31 -5.08
CA SER A 13 -2.54 -8.81 -4.59
C SER A 13 -2.62 -9.58 -3.27
N VAL A 14 -3.53 -9.20 -2.37
CA VAL A 14 -3.60 -9.72 -1.00
C VAL A 14 -5.06 -9.96 -0.54
N PRO A 15 -5.87 -10.71 -1.32
CA PRO A 15 -7.30 -10.88 -1.02
C PRO A 15 -7.55 -11.45 0.37
N ASP A 16 -6.70 -12.36 0.84
CA ASP A 16 -6.83 -13.01 2.15
C ASP A 16 -6.62 -12.05 3.33
N LEU A 17 -5.96 -10.92 3.12
CA LEU A 17 -5.67 -9.92 4.16
C LEU A 17 -6.66 -8.74 4.14
N LEU A 18 -7.58 -8.68 3.17
CA LEU A 18 -8.57 -7.60 3.08
C LEU A 18 -9.37 -7.37 4.37
N PRO A 19 -9.81 -8.40 5.11
CA PRO A 19 -10.55 -8.18 6.37
C PRO A 19 -9.73 -7.44 7.43
N ASP A 20 -8.40 -7.54 7.33
CA ASP A 20 -7.47 -7.01 8.31
C ASP A 20 -6.86 -5.67 7.88
N LEU A 21 -7.33 -5.08 6.78
CA LEU A 21 -6.76 -3.86 6.21
C LEU A 21 -7.70 -2.66 6.34
N MET A 22 -7.09 -1.48 6.47
CA MET A 22 -7.69 -0.16 6.32
C MET A 22 -7.00 0.57 5.18
N CYS A 23 -7.76 1.04 4.20
CA CYS A 23 -7.24 1.93 3.16
C CYS A 23 -7.03 3.33 3.76
N MET A 24 -5.82 3.86 3.64
CA MET A 24 -5.42 5.10 4.31
C MET A 24 -5.38 6.28 3.34
N GLU A 25 -4.35 6.31 2.50
CA GLU A 25 -4.03 7.43 1.62
C GLU A 25 -3.45 6.90 0.32
N THR A 26 -3.54 7.71 -0.73
CA THR A 26 -2.89 7.46 -2.01
C THR A 26 -1.91 8.59 -2.26
N VAL A 27 -0.68 8.23 -2.61
CA VAL A 27 0.38 9.18 -2.97
C VAL A 27 0.83 8.93 -4.39
N THR A 28 1.37 9.95 -5.04
CA THR A 28 1.97 9.83 -6.37
C THR A 28 3.47 9.99 -6.27
N SER A 29 4.24 8.99 -6.71
CA SER A 29 5.71 9.03 -6.81
C SER A 29 6.09 8.73 -8.26
N ASP A 30 6.85 9.63 -8.89
CA ASP A 30 7.30 9.49 -10.29
C ASP A 30 6.17 9.11 -11.28
N GLY A 31 4.98 9.68 -11.07
CA GLY A 31 3.80 9.43 -11.90
C GLY A 31 3.05 8.12 -11.59
N VAL A 32 3.48 7.35 -10.59
CA VAL A 32 2.80 6.13 -10.13
C VAL A 32 1.95 6.46 -8.91
N GLU A 33 0.64 6.21 -8.99
CA GLU A 33 -0.26 6.27 -7.85
C GLU A 33 -0.14 5.02 -6.99
N ILE A 34 0.10 5.21 -5.70
CA ILE A 34 0.41 4.16 -4.74
C ILE A 34 -0.52 4.34 -3.54
N THR A 35 -1.33 3.32 -3.27
CA THR A 35 -2.28 3.30 -2.16
C THR A 35 -1.69 2.57 -0.98
N ARG A 36 -1.81 3.19 0.21
CA ARG A 36 -1.39 2.62 1.49
C ARG A 36 -2.54 1.86 2.14
N TYR A 37 -2.31 0.59 2.43
CA TYR A 37 -3.20 -0.25 3.23
C TYR A 37 -2.53 -0.58 4.55
N LYS A 38 -3.11 -0.12 5.65
CA LYS A 38 -2.61 -0.36 7.00
C LYS A 38 -3.33 -1.55 7.61
N HIS A 39 -2.61 -2.42 8.30
CA HIS A 39 -3.25 -3.46 9.09
C HIS A 39 -4.09 -2.84 10.24
N ILE A 40 -5.21 -3.45 10.59
CA ILE A 40 -6.10 -2.95 11.66
C ILE A 40 -5.42 -3.07 13.04
N ASP A 41 -4.82 -4.23 13.31
CA ASP A 41 -4.21 -4.52 14.61
C ASP A 41 -2.74 -4.09 14.71
N THR A 42 -2.02 -4.03 13.59
CA THR A 42 -0.61 -3.67 13.58
C THR A 42 -0.42 -2.25 13.04
N ARG A 43 0.62 -1.55 13.49
CA ARG A 43 0.96 -0.22 12.93
C ARG A 43 1.61 -0.32 11.54
N ARG A 44 1.59 -1.49 10.91
CA ARG A 44 2.29 -1.76 9.66
C ARG A 44 1.36 -1.56 8.48
N SER A 45 1.96 -1.30 7.33
CA SER A 45 1.25 -1.05 6.09
C SER A 45 1.98 -1.63 4.90
N ILE A 46 1.19 -1.98 3.90
CA ILE A 46 1.64 -2.31 2.56
C ILE A 46 1.25 -1.18 1.61
N HIS A 47 2.09 -0.89 0.62
CA HIS A 47 1.84 0.13 -0.39
C HIS A 47 1.77 -0.55 -1.76
N LEU A 48 0.66 -0.39 -2.48
CA LEU A 48 0.41 -1.04 -3.77
C LEU A 48 0.02 -0.01 -4.83
N ASP A 49 0.53 -0.17 -6.05
CA ASP A 49 0.01 0.57 -7.22
C ASP A 49 -1.27 -0.08 -7.79
N ALA A 50 -1.85 0.54 -8.82
CA ALA A 50 -3.05 0.05 -9.50
C ALA A 50 -2.94 -1.41 -10.01
N ASN A 51 -1.72 -1.89 -10.30
CA ASN A 51 -1.45 -3.23 -10.80
C ASN A 51 -1.11 -4.23 -9.68
N GLY A 52 -1.10 -3.78 -8.43
CA GLY A 52 -0.76 -4.61 -7.29
C GLY A 52 0.74 -4.77 -7.03
N THR A 53 1.59 -3.98 -7.70
CA THR A 53 3.04 -3.95 -7.43
C THR A 53 3.30 -3.33 -6.06
N ALA A 54 4.16 -3.95 -5.25
CA ALA A 54 4.48 -3.47 -3.92
C ALA A 54 5.64 -2.46 -3.90
N TYR A 55 5.54 -1.48 -3.01
CA TYR A 55 6.56 -0.44 -2.83
C TYR A 55 6.88 -0.24 -1.34
N ASN A 56 8.14 0.11 -1.06
CA ASN A 56 8.47 0.89 0.12
C ASN A 56 8.30 2.38 -0.23
N VAL A 57 7.59 3.12 0.62
CA VAL A 57 7.35 4.55 0.42
C VAL A 57 7.97 5.30 1.58
N GLU A 58 8.96 6.14 1.25
CA GLU A 58 9.63 7.02 2.19
C GLU A 58 9.33 8.47 1.80
N PHE A 59 9.29 9.39 2.77
CA PHE A 59 9.15 10.81 2.47
C PHE A 59 10.51 11.48 2.61
N ARG A 60 11.04 12.01 1.51
CA ARG A 60 12.28 12.81 1.46
C ARG A 60 11.92 14.24 1.09
N ASP A 61 12.28 15.19 1.93
CA ASP A 61 11.98 16.62 1.73
C ASP A 61 10.49 16.92 1.48
N GLY A 62 9.61 16.12 2.10
CA GLY A 62 8.16 16.23 1.94
C GLY A 62 7.57 15.57 0.69
N ALA A 63 8.41 15.01 -0.20
CA ALA A 63 7.97 14.28 -1.38
C ALA A 63 8.04 12.75 -1.14
N PRO A 64 7.04 11.97 -1.60
CA PRO A 64 7.11 10.52 -1.54
C PRO A 64 8.16 10.00 -2.55
N LEU A 65 8.99 9.09 -2.10
CA LEU A 65 9.92 8.30 -2.90
C LEU A 65 9.53 6.83 -2.78
N ALA A 66 9.07 6.26 -3.88
CA ALA A 66 8.64 4.87 -3.93
C ALA A 66 9.72 3.97 -4.54
N THR A 67 10.12 2.95 -3.81
CA THR A 67 11.04 1.91 -4.28
C THR A 67 10.30 0.59 -4.40
N LYS A 68 10.33 -0.03 -5.59
CA LYS A 68 9.70 -1.34 -5.80
C LYS A 68 10.33 -2.39 -4.88
N ILE A 69 9.49 -3.23 -4.29
CA ILE A 69 9.91 -4.37 -3.47
C ILE A 69 9.13 -5.63 -3.88
N PRO A 70 9.67 -6.84 -3.61
CA PRO A 70 8.91 -8.06 -3.79
C PRO A 70 7.62 -8.05 -2.96
N LEU A 71 6.50 -8.45 -3.56
CA LEU A 71 5.22 -8.52 -2.85
C LEU A 71 5.30 -9.45 -1.62
N ALA A 72 6.04 -10.55 -1.72
CA ALA A 72 6.22 -11.51 -0.63
C ALA A 72 6.88 -10.86 0.60
N ASP A 73 7.84 -9.96 0.40
CA ASP A 73 8.53 -9.26 1.50
C ASP A 73 7.59 -8.27 2.17
N ALA A 74 6.81 -7.52 1.37
CA ALA A 74 5.80 -6.59 1.87
C ALA A 74 4.72 -7.31 2.71
N VAL A 75 4.26 -8.47 2.24
CA VAL A 75 3.30 -9.32 2.96
C VAL A 75 3.90 -9.89 4.25
N SER A 76 5.16 -10.35 4.21
CA SER A 76 5.85 -10.87 5.39
C SER A 76 6.01 -9.79 6.46
N TYR A 77 6.38 -8.58 6.06
CA TYR A 77 6.45 -7.42 6.96
C TYR A 77 5.08 -7.11 7.59
N LEU A 78 4.02 -7.14 6.80
CA LEU A 78 2.66 -6.86 7.28
C LEU A 78 2.20 -7.86 8.37
N ARG A 79 2.65 -9.13 8.28
CA ARG A 79 2.26 -10.25 9.16
C ARG A 79 3.13 -10.50 10.40
N SER A 80 4.31 -9.89 10.50
CA SER A 80 5.27 -10.14 11.60
C SER A 80 4.81 -9.63 12.98
#